data_AF-A0A8S3J1E3-F1
#
_entry.id   AF-A0A8S3J1E3-F1
#
_cell.length_a   1.000
_cell.length_b   1.000
_cell.length_c   1.000
_cell.angle_alpha   90.00
_cell.angle_beta   90.00
_cell.angle_gamma   90.00
#
_symmetry.space_group_name_H-M   'P 1'
#
loop_
_entity.id
_entity.type
_entity.pdbx_description
1 polymer ?
#
loop_
_entity_poly.entity_id
_entity_poly.type
_entity_poly.pdbx_seq_one_letter_code
_entity_poly.pdbx_strand_id
1 'polypeptide(L)'
;MASLPFIGHVHALRDLKTMKLIRRKLKKSQLLLRETNKGGNFYVAHINEFEEKAVEYRMKIGAYEELSSSLIEDILSKVTRLLNDLHVKTNQFSFQQYKKM
;
A
#
# COMPACT_ATOMS: atom_id res chain seq x y z
N MET A 1 35.44 -7.09 -7.84
CA MET A 1 34.81 -6.19 -6.85
C MET A 1 35.91 -5.33 -6.23
N ALA A 2 36.01 -4.05 -6.61
CA ALA A 2 37.04 -3.16 -6.07
C ALA A 2 36.67 -2.78 -4.63
N SER A 3 37.57 -3.02 -3.68
CA SER A 3 37.39 -2.59 -2.29
C SER A 3 37.53 -1.07 -2.19
N LEU A 4 36.57 -0.42 -1.53
CA LEU A 4 36.66 1.01 -1.23
C LEU A 4 37.89 1.25 -0.35
N PRO A 5 38.80 2.19 -0.71
CA PRO A 5 39.96 2.52 0.12
C PRO A 5 39.51 2.90 1.54
N PHE A 6 40.34 2.63 2.55
CA PHE A 6 40.03 2.80 3.97
C PHE A 6 39.36 4.14 4.32
N ILE A 7 39.81 5.22 3.68
CA ILE A 7 39.24 6.57 3.81
C ILE A 7 37.78 6.61 3.33
N GLY A 8 37.45 5.96 2.21
CA GLY A 8 36.09 5.83 1.69
C GLY A 8 35.16 5.08 2.65
N HIS A 9 35.66 4.06 3.37
CA HIS A 9 34.89 3.38 4.41
C HIS A 9 34.56 4.29 5.59
N VAL A 10 35.53 5.11 6.04
CA VAL A 10 35.32 6.06 7.14
C VAL A 10 34.29 7.12 6.75
N HIS A 11 34.35 7.65 5.53
CA HIS A 11 33.35 8.59 5.01
C HIS A 11 31.95 7.95 4.93
N ALA A 12 31.84 6.75 4.37
CA ALA A 12 30.56 6.03 4.28
C ALA A 12 29.93 5.79 5.67
N LEU A 13 30.72 5.44 6.68
CA LEU A 13 30.24 5.27 8.05
C LEU A 13 29.77 6.59 8.68
N ARG A 14 30.46 7.70 8.40
CA ARG A 14 30.06 9.04 8.87
C ARG A 14 28.76 9.46 8.19
N ASP A 15 28.63 9.26 6.90
CA ASP A 15 27.42 9.60 6.14
C ASP A 15 26.22 8.78 6.60
N LEU A 16 26.40 7.47 6.85
CA LEU A 16 25.37 6.61 7.43
C LEU A 16 24.91 7.10 8.82
N LYS A 17 25.84 7.53 9.68
CA LYS A 17 25.50 8.10 10.99
C LYS A 17 24.71 9.40 10.84
N THR A 18 25.13 10.28 9.95
CA THR A 18 24.44 11.54 9.64
C THR A 18 23.03 11.28 9.12
N MET A 19 22.87 10.35 8.17
CA MET A 19 21.55 9.95 7.64
C MET A 19 20.64 9.39 8.74
N LYS A 20 21.15 8.56 9.65
CA LYS A 20 20.37 8.04 10.79
C LYS A 20 19.88 9.17 11.70
N LEU A 21 20.73 10.15 11.99
CA LEU A 21 20.36 11.30 12.81
C LEU A 21 19.30 12.17 12.15
N ILE A 22 19.47 12.45 10.85
CA ILE A 22 18.49 13.20 10.05
C ILE A 22 17.13 12.47 10.06
N ARG A 23 17.10 11.16 9.75
CA ARG A 23 15.87 10.35 9.79
C ARG A 23 15.20 10.38 11.16
N ARG A 24 15.98 10.28 12.25
CA ARG A 24 15.45 10.34 13.61
C ARG A 24 14.83 11.71 13.94
N LYS A 25 15.46 12.81 13.52
CA LYS A 25 14.92 14.17 13.71
C LYS A 25 13.64 14.40 12.91
N LEU A 26 13.62 13.98 11.65
CA LEU A 26 12.44 14.06 10.79
C LEU A 26 11.26 13.29 11.38
N LYS A 27 11.49 12.03 11.80
CA LYS A 27 10.45 11.19 12.43
C LYS A 27 9.88 11.81 13.70
N LYS A 28 10.73 12.36 14.58
CA LYS A 28 10.28 13.03 15.81
C LYS A 28 9.43 14.28 15.53
N SER A 29 9.69 14.95 14.42
CA SER A 29 9.01 16.20 14.04
C SER A 29 7.82 15.97 13.11
N GLN A 30 7.45 14.71 12.85
CA GLN A 30 6.44 14.32 11.86
C GLN A 30 6.68 14.94 10.48
N LEU A 31 7.95 15.09 10.11
CA LEU A 31 8.38 15.58 8.80
C LEU A 31 8.82 14.42 7.92
N LEU A 32 8.61 14.58 6.63
CA LEU A 32 8.96 13.62 5.60
C LEU A 32 9.81 14.33 4.54
N LEU A 33 10.97 13.73 4.24
CA LEU A 33 11.89 14.15 3.20
C LEU A 33 11.67 13.25 1.98
N ARG A 34 11.31 13.83 0.83
CA ARG A 34 11.16 13.12 -0.44
C ARG A 34 12.03 13.75 -1.51
N GLU A 35 12.57 12.91 -2.37
CA GLU A 35 13.17 13.35 -3.61
C GLU A 35 12.06 13.69 -4.61
N THR A 36 12.18 14.85 -5.23
CA THR A 36 11.28 15.26 -6.30
C THR A 36 11.79 14.73 -7.62
N ASN A 37 10.86 14.29 -8.46
CA ASN A 37 11.10 13.84 -9.83
C ASN A 37 11.63 14.94 -10.77
N LYS A 38 11.70 16.20 -10.32
CA LYS A 38 12.23 17.33 -11.09
C LYS A 38 13.52 17.85 -10.48
N GLY A 39 14.65 17.37 -11.02
CA GLY A 39 15.96 17.98 -10.83
C GLY A 39 16.70 17.61 -9.55
N GLY A 40 16.38 16.48 -8.91
CA GLY A 40 17.09 16.01 -7.71
C GLY A 40 16.89 16.92 -6.49
N ASN A 41 15.86 17.77 -6.50
CA ASN A 41 15.51 18.61 -5.36
C ASN A 41 14.81 17.78 -4.30
N PHE A 42 15.05 18.11 -3.04
CA PHE A 42 14.37 17.49 -1.92
C PHE A 42 13.22 18.38 -1.44
N TYR A 43 12.07 17.74 -1.18
CA TYR A 43 10.92 18.36 -0.56
C TYR A 43 10.79 17.87 0.88
N VAL A 44 10.63 18.82 1.81
CA VAL A 44 10.39 18.55 3.24
C VAL A 44 9.04 19.12 3.60
N ALA A 45 8.15 18.27 4.09
CA ALA A 45 6.83 18.70 4.58
C ALA A 45 6.35 17.80 5.72
N HIS A 46 5.29 18.23 6.40
CA HIS A 46 4.62 17.42 7.40
C HIS A 46 3.96 16.19 6.76
N ILE A 47 3.93 15.08 7.50
CA ILE A 47 3.32 13.83 7.04
C ILE A 47 1.86 14.04 6.65
N ASN A 48 1.11 14.80 7.45
CA ASN A 48 -0.31 15.08 7.19
C ASN A 48 -0.53 15.82 5.87
N GLU A 49 0.35 16.76 5.53
CA GLU A 49 0.26 17.51 4.28
C GLU A 49 0.43 16.59 3.05
N PHE A 50 1.27 15.55 3.18
CA PHE A 50 1.39 14.53 2.14
C PHE A 50 0.16 13.64 2.05
N GLU A 51 -0.43 13.26 3.17
CA GLU A 51 -1.65 12.45 3.19
C GLU A 51 -2.81 13.21 2.55
N GLU A 52 -2.97 14.49 2.87
CA GLU A 52 -3.97 15.38 2.26
C GLU A 52 -3.77 15.48 0.75
N LYS A 53 -2.55 15.80 0.29
CA LYS A 53 -2.22 15.86 -1.14
C LYS A 53 -2.42 14.51 -1.85
N ALA A 54 -2.14 13.40 -1.17
CA ALA A 54 -2.35 12.07 -1.73
C ALA A 54 -3.85 11.73 -1.82
N VAL A 55 -4.67 12.16 -0.86
CA VAL A 55 -6.14 12.03 -0.94
C VAL A 55 -6.67 12.90 -2.08
N GLU A 56 -6.29 14.17 -2.14
CA GLU A 56 -6.69 15.11 -3.20
C GLU A 56 -6.34 14.57 -4.58
N TYR A 57 -5.11 14.08 -4.76
CA TYR A 57 -4.67 13.47 -6.01
C TYR A 57 -5.50 12.23 -6.38
N ARG A 58 -5.77 11.34 -5.39
CA ARG A 58 -6.57 10.13 -5.60
C ARG A 58 -8.02 10.45 -6.01
N MET A 59 -8.61 11.47 -5.39
CA MET A 59 -9.94 11.98 -5.77
C MET A 59 -9.92 12.57 -7.19
N LYS A 60 -8.92 13.39 -7.51
CA LYS A 60 -8.78 14.06 -8.80
C LYS A 60 -8.66 13.09 -9.98
N ILE A 61 -7.96 11.97 -9.80
CA ILE A 61 -7.77 10.97 -10.85
C ILE A 61 -8.86 9.89 -10.87
N GLY A 62 -9.84 9.96 -9.96
CA GLY A 62 -10.88 8.93 -9.82
C GLY A 62 -10.29 7.54 -9.49
N ALA A 63 -9.21 7.48 -8.71
CA ALA A 63 -8.53 6.20 -8.41
C ALA A 63 -9.37 5.24 -7.56
N TYR A 64 -10.45 5.74 -6.96
CA TYR A 64 -11.44 4.95 -6.24
C TYR A 64 -12.77 5.10 -6.96
N GLU A 65 -13.27 4.01 -7.54
CA GLU A 65 -14.68 3.87 -7.81
C GLU A 65 -15.35 3.37 -6.54
N GLU A 66 -16.36 4.09 -6.08
CA GLU A 66 -17.26 3.59 -5.06
C GLU A 66 -18.00 2.40 -5.67
N LEU A 67 -17.64 1.18 -5.24
CA LEU A 67 -18.37 -0.01 -5.64
C LEU A 67 -19.79 0.16 -5.13
N SER A 68 -20.74 0.34 -6.05
CA SER A 68 -22.15 0.24 -5.68
C SER A 68 -22.32 -1.09 -4.96
N SER A 69 -22.84 -1.04 -3.73
CA SER A 69 -23.00 -2.19 -2.84
C SER A 69 -23.64 -3.42 -3.51
N SER A 70 -24.35 -3.20 -4.62
CA SER A 70 -24.95 -4.21 -5.48
C SER A 70 -23.97 -5.18 -6.15
N LEU A 71 -22.73 -4.81 -6.47
CA LEU A 71 -21.84 -5.71 -7.22
C LEU A 71 -21.46 -6.95 -6.41
N ILE A 72 -21.18 -6.75 -5.12
CA ILE A 72 -20.84 -7.85 -4.21
C ILE A 72 -22.09 -8.69 -3.95
N GLU A 73 -23.24 -8.06 -3.72
CA GLU A 73 -24.52 -8.74 -3.49
C GLU A 73 -24.97 -9.55 -4.71
N ASP A 74 -24.82 -9.01 -5.92
CA ASP A 74 -25.15 -9.68 -7.18
C ASP A 74 -24.23 -10.87 -7.45
N ILE A 75 -22.92 -10.71 -7.21
CA ILE A 75 -21.96 -11.80 -7.33
C ILE A 75 -22.27 -12.88 -6.30
N LEU A 76 -22.54 -12.50 -5.05
CA LEU A 76 -22.90 -13.43 -3.98
C LEU A 76 -24.16 -14.21 -4.34
N SER A 77 -25.21 -13.52 -4.80
CA SER A 77 -26.47 -14.15 -5.25
C SER A 77 -26.26 -15.17 -6.36
N LYS A 78 -25.43 -14.84 -7.36
CA LYS A 78 -25.08 -15.75 -8.46
C LYS A 78 -24.30 -16.97 -7.97
N VAL A 79 -23.35 -16.79 -7.05
CA VAL A 79 -22.57 -17.89 -6.47
C VAL A 79 -23.46 -18.80 -5.63
N THR A 80 -24.31 -18.24 -4.76
CA THR A 80 -25.26 -19.02 -3.95
C THR A 80 -26.20 -19.83 -4.83
N ARG A 81 -26.75 -19.24 -5.89
CA ARG A 81 -27.62 -19.95 -6.83
C ARG A 81 -26.89 -21.09 -7.55
N LEU A 82 -25.66 -20.87 -7.98
CA LEU A 82 -24.85 -21.93 -8.60
C LEU A 82 -24.58 -23.09 -7.63
N LEU A 83 -24.23 -22.79 -6.38
CA LEU A 83 -24.00 -23.82 -5.35
C LEU A 83 -25.27 -24.60 -5.04
N ASN A 84 -26.44 -23.94 -5.02
CA ASN A 84 -27.74 -24.60 -4.87
C ASN A 84 -28.02 -25.54 -6.04
N ASP A 85 -27.83 -25.04 -7.27
CA ASP A 85 -28.07 -25.82 -8.48
C ASP A 85 -27.16 -27.06 -8.56
N LEU A 86 -25.88 -26.92 -8.16
CA LEU A 86 -24.94 -28.04 -8.07
C LEU A 86 -25.34 -29.03 -6.98
N HIS A 87 -25.71 -28.56 -5.78
CA HIS A 87 -26.17 -29.45 -4.71
C HIS A 87 -27.37 -30.29 -5.15
N VAL A 88 -28.37 -29.66 -5.79
CA VAL A 88 -29.59 -30.33 -6.28
C VAL A 88 -29.30 -31.29 -7.43
N LYS A 89 -28.41 -30.94 -8.37
CA LYS A 89 -28.18 -31.73 -9.59
C LYS A 89 -27.15 -32.84 -9.43
N THR A 90 -26.09 -32.64 -8.66
CA THR A 90 -24.96 -33.58 -8.63
C THR A 90 -24.78 -34.29 -7.29
N ASN A 91 -25.48 -33.89 -6.22
CA ASN A 91 -25.30 -34.42 -4.87
C ASN A 91 -23.83 -34.39 -4.39
N GLN A 92 -22.99 -33.55 -5.03
CA GLN A 92 -21.53 -33.53 -4.85
C GLN A 92 -21.09 -32.88 -3.53
N PHE A 93 -21.98 -32.12 -2.89
CA PHE A 93 -21.74 -31.49 -1.59
C PHE A 93 -22.66 -32.11 -0.56
N SER A 94 -22.10 -32.56 0.57
CA SER A 94 -22.93 -32.95 1.71
C SER A 94 -23.60 -31.70 2.29
N PHE A 95 -24.79 -31.87 2.87
CA PHE A 95 -25.54 -30.77 3.52
C PHE A 95 -24.68 -29.99 4.54
N GLN A 96 -23.72 -30.66 5.19
CA GLN A 96 -22.81 -30.04 6.15
C GLN A 96 -21.72 -29.16 5.50
N GLN A 97 -21.27 -29.49 4.29
CA GLN A 97 -20.32 -28.67 3.53
C GLN A 97 -21.01 -27.42 2.97
N TYR A 98 -22.23 -27.56 2.49
CA TYR A 98 -23.06 -26.45 2.02
C TYR A 98 -23.37 -25.44 3.15
N LYS A 99 -23.72 -25.91 4.34
CA LYS A 99 -24.08 -25.05 5.49
C LYS A 99 -22.91 -24.28 6.11
N LYS A 100 -21.67 -24.58 5.71
CA LYS A 100 -20.43 -23.92 6.19
C LYS A 100 -19.89 -22.86 5.21
N MET A 101 -20.41 -22.81 3.99
CA MET A 101 -20.09 -21.79 2.98
C MET A 101 -21.05 -20.61 3.13
#